data_AF-A0AA43BPT3-F1
#
_entry.id   AF-A0AA43BPT3-F1
#
_cell.length_a   1.000
_cell.length_b   1.000
_cell.length_c   1.000
_cell.angle_alpha   90.00
_cell.angle_beta   90.00
_cell.angle_gamma   90.00
#
_symmetry.space_group_name_H-M   'P 1'
#
loop_
_entity.id
_entity.type
_entity.pdbx_description
1 polymer ?
#
loop_
_entity_poly.entity_id
_entity_poly.type
_entity_poly.pdbx_seq_one_letter_code
_entity_poly.pdbx_strand_id
1 'polypeptide(L)' 'MAEDAGFQTDPKGTTLTCPACGATGLMDEMEIWHHWLEQCRRERLLALFDPKPDDPLDIEGPK' A
#
# COMPACT_ATOMS: atom_id res chain seq x y z
N MET A 1 -21.48 -0.08 -6.59
CA MET A 1 -20.02 0.13 -6.73
C MET A 1 -19.86 1.56 -7.22
N ALA A 2 -19.08 2.39 -6.54
CA ALA A 2 -18.85 3.76 -7.03
C ALA A 2 -18.10 3.67 -8.37
N GLU A 3 -18.63 4.32 -9.40
CA GLU A 3 -18.11 4.25 -10.78
C GLU A 3 -16.70 4.87 -10.91
N ASP A 4 -16.23 5.57 -9.86
CA ASP A 4 -14.93 6.24 -9.77
C ASP A 4 -14.02 5.69 -8.64
N ALA A 5 -14.28 4.47 -8.14
CA ALA A 5 -13.40 3.83 -7.17
C ALA A 5 -12.18 3.15 -7.85
N GLY A 6 -11.02 3.14 -7.17
CA GLY A 6 -9.80 2.51 -7.68
C GLY A 6 -8.67 3.51 -7.94
N PHE A 7 -7.92 3.31 -9.03
CA PHE A 7 -6.80 4.17 -9.42
C PHE A 7 -7.05 4.80 -10.78
N GLN A 8 -6.75 6.10 -10.90
CA GLN A 8 -6.84 6.86 -12.14
C GLN A 8 -5.50 7.59 -12.37
N THR A 9 -4.85 7.32 -13.50
CA THR A 9 -3.59 7.97 -13.88
C THR A 9 -3.86 9.23 -14.72
N ASP A 10 -3.19 10.31 -14.35
CA ASP A 10 -3.24 11.60 -15.04
C ASP A 10 -1.82 12.19 -15.18
N PRO A 11 -1.62 13.28 -15.96
CA PRO A 11 -0.30 13.89 -16.13
C PRO A 11 0.31 14.50 -14.85
N LYS A 12 -0.47 14.67 -13.79
CA LYS A 12 -0.05 15.22 -12.50
C LYS A 12 0.24 14.12 -11.47
N GLY A 13 -0.20 12.89 -11.70
CA GLY A 13 0.02 11.75 -10.82
C GLY A 13 -1.05 10.66 -10.96
N THR A 14 -1.17 9.83 -9.92
CA THR A 14 -2.21 8.82 -9.81
C THR A 14 -3.15 9.18 -8.67
N THR A 15 -4.42 9.36 -8.98
CA THR A 15 -5.46 9.53 -7.96
C THR A 15 -5.94 8.16 -7.48
N LEU A 16 -5.92 7.95 -6.17
CA LEU A 16 -6.43 6.78 -5.48
C LEU A 16 -7.74 7.13 -4.77
N THR A 17 -8.81 6.40 -5.08
CA THR A 17 -10.12 6.55 -4.42
C THR A 17 -10.45 5.30 -3.62
N CYS A 18 -10.60 5.45 -2.31
CA CYS A 18 -10.98 4.36 -1.42
C CYS A 18 -12.42 3.90 -1.72
N PRO A 19 -12.66 2.61 -2.06
CA PRO A 19 -14.00 2.12 -2.37
C PRO A 19 -14.92 2.04 -1.13
N ALA A 20 -14.36 2.04 0.08
CA ALA A 20 -15.12 1.92 1.33
C ALA A 20 -15.64 3.26 1.85
N CYS A 21 -14.86 4.34 1.72
CA CYS A 21 -15.20 5.65 2.27
C CYS A 21 -15.17 6.80 1.26
N GLY A 22 -14.73 6.55 0.02
CA GLY A 22 -14.64 7.58 -1.03
C GLY A 22 -13.50 8.58 -0.84
N ALA A 23 -12.64 8.42 0.17
CA ALA A 23 -11.48 9.27 0.35
C ALA A 23 -10.55 9.20 -0.88
N THR A 24 -10.12 10.36 -1.38
CA THR A 24 -9.24 10.50 -2.53
C THR A 24 -7.87 11.03 -2.13
N GLY A 25 -6.81 10.46 -2.67
CA GLY A 25 -5.45 10.99 -2.56
C GLY A 25 -4.76 11.02 -3.92
N LEU A 26 -4.06 12.11 -4.23
CA LEU A 26 -3.20 12.20 -5.41
C LEU A 26 -1.78 11.80 -4.99
N MET A 27 -1.18 10.87 -5.72
CA MET A 27 0.21 10.47 -5.51
C MET A 27 1.02 10.81 -6.75
N ASP A 28 2.14 11.49 -6.57
CA ASP A 28 3.06 11.74 -7.68
C ASP A 28 3.87 10.48 -8.04
N GLU A 29 4.58 10.55 -9.16
CA GLU A 29 5.36 9.41 -9.67
C GLU A 29 6.46 8.97 -8.67
N MET A 30 7.09 9.93 -7.97
CA MET A 30 8.16 9.64 -7.03
C MET A 30 7.63 8.93 -5.79
N GLU A 31 6.47 9.36 -5.27
CA GLU A 31 5.78 8.68 -4.18
C GLU A 31 5.40 7.25 -4.58
N ILE A 32 4.84 7.04 -5.77
CA ILE A 32 4.48 5.70 -6.27
C ILE A 32 5.71 4.79 -6.32
N TRP A 33 6.84 5.28 -6.85
CA TRP A 33 8.09 4.51 -6.89
C TRP A 33 8.60 4.16 -5.49
N HIS A 34 8.56 5.11 -4.56
CA HIS A 34 8.96 4.87 -3.18
C HIS A 34 8.09 3.79 -2.52
N HIS A 35 6.77 3.87 -2.68
CA HIS A 35 5.85 2.86 -2.17
C HIS A 35 6.06 1.48 -2.81
N TRP A 36 6.34 1.42 -4.11
CA TRP A 36 6.66 0.17 -4.79
C TRP A 36 7.93 -0.48 -4.23
N LEU A 37 8.99 0.29 -3.97
CA LEU A 37 10.22 -0.22 -3.39
C LEU A 37 10.00 -0.77 -1.97
N GLU A 38 9.21 -0.08 -1.15
CA GLU A 38 8.84 -0.57 0.18
C GLU A 38 8.01 -1.86 0.12
N GLN A 39 7.08 -1.98 -0.85
CA GLN A 39 6.34 -3.23 -1.07
C GLN A 39 7.27 -4.38 -1.46
N CYS A 40 8.15 -4.16 -2.45
CA CYS A 40 9.17 -5.15 -2.85
C CYS A 40 10.03 -5.60 -1.66
N ARG A 41 10.42 -4.66 -0.79
CA ARG A 41 11.20 -4.96 0.41
C ARG A 41 10.41 -5.84 1.38
N ARG A 42 9.14 -5.52 1.63
CA ARG A 42 8.25 -6.31 2.50
C ARG A 42 8.01 -7.71 1.94
N GLU A 43 7.71 -7.83 0.65
CA GLU A 43 7.50 -9.13 0.00
C GLU A 43 8.74 -10.04 0.10
N ARG A 44 9.94 -9.48 -0.08
CA ARG A 44 11.19 -10.24 0.12
C ARG A 44 11.36 -10.73 1.55
N LEU A 45 11.02 -9.90 2.54
CA LEU A 45 11.05 -10.31 3.94
C LEU A 45 10.01 -11.41 4.20
N LEU A 46 8.78 -11.25 3.71
CA LEU A 46 7.73 -12.28 3.83
C LEU A 46 8.16 -13.61 3.19
N ALA A 47 8.76 -13.58 2.01
CA ALA A 47 9.26 -14.79 1.34
C ALA A 47 10.43 -15.45 2.11
N LEU A 48 11.23 -14.68 2.84
CA LEU A 48 12.35 -15.20 3.62
C LEU A 48 11.90 -15.82 4.94
N PHE A 49 10.94 -15.20 5.62
CA PHE A 49 10.49 -15.63 6.94
C PHE A 49 9.30 -16.59 6.89
N ASP A 50 8.59 -16.65 5.75
CA ASP A 50 7.35 -17.41 5.54
C ASP A 50 6.39 -17.37 6.75
N PRO A 51 6.10 -16.17 7.29
CA PRO A 51 5.26 -16.07 8.47
C PRO A 51 3.85 -16.51 8.12
N LYS A 52 3.28 -17.40 8.93
CA LYS A 52 1.88 -17.80 8.78
C LYS A 52 0.98 -16.64 9.22
N PRO A 53 -0.23 -16.51 8.66
CA PRO A 53 -1.18 -15.47 9.05
C PRO A 53 -1.48 -15.43 10.55
N ASP A 54 -1.39 -16.60 11.20
CA ASP A 54 -1.65 -16.77 12.63
C ASP A 54 -0.38 -16.69 13.49
N ASP A 55 0.80 -16.49 12.88
CA ASP A 55 2.02 -16.32 13.63
C ASP A 55 1.91 -15.01 14.42
N PRO A 56 2.15 -15.04 15.74
CA PRO A 56 2.09 -13.84 16.55
C PRO A 56 3.11 -12.84 16.00
N LEU A 57 2.61 -11.69 15.57
CA LEU A 57 3.48 -10.56 15.28
C LEU A 57 4.19 -10.21 16.58
N ASP A 58 5.51 -10.37 16.63
CA ASP A 58 6.37 -9.86 17.71
C ASP A 58 6.35 -8.33 17.66
N ILE A 59 5.21 -7.76 18.03
CA ILE A 59 5.05 -6.34 18.30
C ILE A 59 5.34 -6.20 19.79
N GLU A 60 6.62 -6.32 20.17
CA GLU A 60 7.04 -5.75 21.45
C GLU A 60 6.74 -4.24 21.37
N GLY A 61 5.65 -3.85 22.00
CA GLY A 61 5.31 -2.44 22.18
C GLY A 61 6.46 -1.73 22.90
N PRO A 62 6.69 -0.43 22.62
CA PRO A 62 7.74 0.31 23.31
C PRO A 62 7.47 0.29 24.81
N LYS A 63 8.50 -0.08 25.58
CA LYS A 63 8.48 -0.17 27.04
C LYS A 63 8.62 1.19 27.70
#